data_AF-A0A7Y3LI49-F1
#
_entry.id   AF-A0A7Y3LI49-F1
#
_cell.length_a   1.000
_cell.length_b   1.000
_cell.length_c   1.000
_cell.angle_alpha   90.00
_cell.angle_beta   90.00
_cell.angle_gamma   90.00
#
_symmetry.space_group_name_H-M   'P 1'
#
loop_
_entity.id
_entity.type
_entity.pdbx_description
1 polymer ?
#
loop_
_entity_poly.entity_id
_entity_poly.type
_entity_poly.pdbx_seq_one_letter_code
_entity_poly.pdbx_strand_id
1 'polypeptide(L)'
;MAHSVDFNEPSTVGLESSPVAKALAGLRANEARYFMNKYAHKFTVTPASESQSTVNYVNTILKDERNIELSAKPLETSHFQVENIKWTYVFYEDGLVVNVLYTVDNLGKRAVGFKLSEGMEVPRELVEKFKFARQKSKLAGIIRGSFFVIKGEY
;
A
#
# COMPACT_ATOMS: atom_id res chain seq x y z
N MET A 1 -13.48 12.45 -2.02
CA MET A 1 -12.73 13.03 -3.15
C MET A 1 -11.23 12.78 -2.99
N ALA A 2 -10.50 12.71 -4.10
CA ALA A 2 -9.05 12.53 -4.08
C ALA A 2 -8.32 13.74 -3.49
N HIS A 3 -7.25 13.51 -2.73
CA HIS A 3 -6.39 14.56 -2.19
C HIS A 3 -4.92 14.18 -2.27
N SER A 4 -4.04 15.18 -2.26
CA SER A 4 -2.59 14.97 -2.28
C SER A 4 -2.05 14.68 -0.89
N VAL A 5 -1.06 13.80 -0.79
CA VAL A 5 -0.34 13.52 0.44
C VAL A 5 0.88 14.44 0.54
N ASP A 6 0.92 15.30 1.56
CA ASP A 6 2.13 16.05 1.92
C ASP A 6 3.02 15.19 2.82
N PHE A 7 4.26 14.97 2.39
CA PHE A 7 5.23 14.18 3.15
C PHE A 7 6.08 15.02 4.13
N ASN A 8 5.98 16.35 4.08
CA ASN A 8 6.63 17.24 5.05
C ASN A 8 5.80 17.34 6.33
N GLU A 9 4.47 17.24 6.21
CA GLU A 9 3.52 17.25 7.32
C GLU A 9 2.56 16.05 7.21
N PRO A 10 2.97 14.85 7.67
CA PRO A 10 2.14 13.66 7.60
C PRO A 10 0.80 13.83 8.33
N SER A 11 -0.30 13.77 7.58
CA SER A 11 -1.66 13.95 8.09
C SER A 11 -2.36 12.61 8.32
N THR A 12 -3.20 12.52 9.37
CA THR A 12 -4.06 11.35 9.64
C THR A 12 -5.43 11.44 8.96
N VAL A 13 -5.71 12.50 8.19
CA VAL A 13 -6.97 12.65 7.47
C VAL A 13 -7.21 11.45 6.54
N GLY A 14 -8.39 10.83 6.67
CA GLY A 14 -8.80 9.61 5.97
C GLY A 14 -8.35 8.31 6.63
N LEU A 15 -7.57 8.37 7.72
CA LEU A 15 -6.97 7.23 8.42
C LEU A 15 -7.36 7.18 9.91
N GLU A 16 -8.26 8.04 10.37
CA GLU A 16 -8.53 8.30 11.78
C GLU A 16 -9.10 7.10 12.53
N SER A 17 -9.78 6.19 11.82
CA SER A 17 -10.32 4.97 12.43
C SER A 17 -9.24 3.90 12.70
N SER A 18 -8.04 4.07 12.16
CA SER A 18 -6.94 3.14 12.42
C SER A 18 -6.41 3.27 13.86
N PRO A 19 -6.21 2.17 14.60
CA PRO A 19 -5.57 2.22 15.92
C PRO A 19 -4.10 2.68 15.85
N VAL A 20 -3.49 2.65 14.65
CA VAL A 20 -2.12 3.12 14.39
C VAL A 20 -2.10 4.28 13.40
N ALA A 21 -3.15 5.12 13.39
CA ALA A 21 -3.34 6.20 12.41
C ALA A 21 -2.10 7.08 12.16
N LYS A 22 -1.37 7.46 13.22
CA LYS A 22 -0.13 8.26 13.09
C LYS A 22 0.98 7.52 12.35
N ALA A 23 1.20 6.24 12.68
CA ALA A 23 2.22 5.42 12.02
C ALA A 23 1.83 5.13 10.56
N LEU A 24 0.54 4.86 10.30
CA LEU A 24 0.02 4.65 8.96
C LEU A 24 0.11 5.93 8.09
N ALA A 25 -0.21 7.09 8.65
CA ALA A 25 0.01 8.39 8.01
C ALA A 25 1.49 8.61 7.67
N GLY A 26 2.39 8.28 8.59
CA GLY A 26 3.84 8.31 8.37
C GLY A 26 4.30 7.38 7.25
N LEU A 27 3.73 6.18 7.17
CA LEU A 27 3.98 5.22 6.08
C LEU A 27 3.45 5.74 4.74
N ARG A 28 2.23 6.27 4.69
CA ARG A 28 1.64 6.93 3.50
C ARG A 28 2.50 8.10 3.02
N ALA A 29 2.98 8.95 3.93
CA ALA A 29 3.91 10.03 3.64
C ALA A 29 5.28 9.53 3.14
N ASN A 30 5.79 8.42 3.69
CA ASN A 30 7.02 7.80 3.22
C ASN A 30 6.92 7.35 1.76
N GLU A 31 5.78 6.78 1.35
CA GLU A 31 5.50 6.45 -0.05
C GLU A 31 5.43 7.70 -0.92
N ALA A 32 4.70 8.73 -0.48
CA ALA A 32 4.58 9.99 -1.23
C ALA A 32 5.95 10.63 -1.50
N ARG A 33 6.83 10.66 -0.49
CA ARG A 33 8.21 11.16 -0.64
C ARG A 33 9.02 10.35 -1.64
N TYR A 34 8.88 9.02 -1.64
CA TYR A 34 9.58 8.16 -2.60
C TYR A 34 9.18 8.51 -4.03
N PHE A 35 7.88 8.64 -4.31
CA PHE A 35 7.40 8.98 -5.65
C PHE A 35 7.77 10.39 -6.09
N MET A 36 7.77 11.35 -5.16
CA MET A 36 8.26 12.69 -5.47
C MET A 36 9.76 12.68 -5.82
N ASN A 37 10.59 12.08 -4.97
CA ASN A 37 12.04 12.12 -5.15
C ASN A 37 12.52 11.30 -6.35
N LYS A 38 11.87 10.16 -6.63
CA LYS A 38 12.30 9.25 -7.69
C LYS A 38 11.66 9.58 -9.05
N TYR A 39 10.40 10.00 -9.06
CA TYR A 39 9.61 10.13 -10.30
C TYR A 39 9.06 11.54 -10.54
N ALA A 40 9.37 12.51 -9.66
CA ALA A 40 8.73 13.84 -9.65
C ALA A 40 7.18 13.75 -9.66
N HIS A 41 6.63 12.68 -9.07
CA HIS A 41 5.20 12.40 -9.09
C HIS A 41 4.54 12.78 -7.76
N LYS A 42 3.46 13.55 -7.85
CA LYS A 42 2.65 13.92 -6.69
C LYS A 42 1.69 12.79 -6.32
N PHE A 43 1.97 12.11 -5.21
CA PHE A 43 1.14 11.02 -4.71
C PHE A 43 -0.21 11.54 -4.18
N THR A 44 -1.29 10.98 -4.70
CA THR A 44 -2.67 11.28 -4.27
C THR A 44 -3.35 10.03 -3.76
N VAL A 45 -4.32 10.21 -2.87
CA VAL A 45 -5.18 9.14 -2.35
C VAL A 45 -6.64 9.50 -2.51
N THR A 46 -7.48 8.47 -2.65
CA THR A 46 -8.93 8.56 -2.75
C THR A 46 -9.55 7.68 -1.67
N PRO A 47 -10.64 8.11 -0.99
CA PRO A 47 -11.36 7.24 -0.06
C PRO A 47 -11.73 5.91 -0.72
N ALA A 48 -11.54 4.79 -0.02
CA ALA A 48 -11.79 3.46 -0.58
C ALA A 48 -13.25 3.27 -1.02
N SER A 49 -14.20 3.92 -0.33
CA SER A 49 -15.62 3.94 -0.70
C SER A 49 -15.89 4.57 -2.07
N GLU A 50 -15.00 5.42 -2.57
CA GLU A 50 -15.07 6.07 -3.89
C GLU A 50 -14.18 5.35 -4.92
N SER A 51 -13.46 4.28 -4.53
CA SER A 51 -12.47 3.60 -5.37
C SER A 51 -12.56 2.07 -5.26
N GLN A 52 -13.79 1.55 -5.24
CA GLN A 52 -14.05 0.13 -5.03
C GLN A 52 -13.43 -0.76 -6.11
N SER A 53 -13.33 -0.28 -7.36
CA SER A 53 -12.64 -1.02 -8.45
C SER A 53 -11.17 -1.28 -8.13
N THR A 54 -10.47 -0.31 -7.54
CA THR A 54 -9.07 -0.43 -7.11
C THR A 54 -8.91 -1.46 -6.00
N VAL A 55 -9.81 -1.43 -5.00
CA VAL A 55 -9.84 -2.42 -3.92
C VAL A 55 -10.09 -3.82 -4.49
N ASN A 56 -11.07 -3.97 -5.38
CA ASN A 56 -11.42 -5.24 -6.00
C ASN A 56 -10.25 -5.80 -6.83
N TYR A 57 -9.56 -4.96 -7.61
CA TYR A 57 -8.37 -5.35 -8.36
C TYR A 57 -7.29 -5.97 -7.47
N VAL A 58 -6.97 -5.31 -6.36
CA VAL A 58 -5.97 -5.83 -5.41
C VAL A 58 -6.45 -7.12 -4.74
N ASN A 59 -7.73 -7.19 -4.36
CA ASN A 59 -8.30 -8.39 -3.75
C ASN A 59 -8.29 -9.59 -4.71
N THR A 60 -8.59 -9.39 -5.99
CA THR A 60 -8.51 -10.43 -7.02
C THR A 60 -7.09 -11.00 -7.12
N ILE A 61 -6.07 -10.13 -7.22
CA ILE A 61 -4.67 -10.57 -7.26
C ILE A 61 -4.30 -11.35 -6.00
N LEU A 62 -4.65 -10.85 -4.81
CA LEU A 62 -4.34 -11.51 -3.54
C LEU A 62 -4.99 -12.90 -3.44
N LYS A 63 -6.25 -13.01 -3.86
CA LYS A 63 -7.02 -14.25 -3.84
C LYS A 63 -6.45 -15.27 -4.82
N ASP A 64 -6.26 -14.86 -6.07
CA ASP A 64 -5.85 -15.76 -7.15
C ASP A 64 -4.39 -16.21 -7.00
N GLU A 65 -3.50 -15.30 -6.60
CA GLU A 65 -2.07 -15.62 -6.48
C GLU A 65 -1.73 -16.42 -5.23
N ARG A 66 -2.38 -16.14 -4.09
CA ARG A 66 -1.93 -16.64 -2.78
C ARG A 66 -3.05 -17.09 -1.85
N ASN A 67 -4.30 -17.11 -2.33
CA ASN A 67 -5.49 -17.42 -1.54
C ASN A 67 -5.52 -16.58 -0.26
N ILE A 68 -5.38 -15.26 -0.41
CA ILE A 68 -5.40 -14.28 0.68
C ILE A 68 -6.69 -13.46 0.57
N GLU A 69 -7.44 -13.39 1.67
CA GLU A 69 -8.64 -12.56 1.82
C GLU A 69 -8.49 -11.71 3.07
N LEU A 70 -8.15 -10.43 2.90
CA LEU A 70 -7.93 -9.53 4.02
C LEU A 70 -9.27 -9.15 4.67
N SER A 71 -9.38 -9.33 5.98
CA SER A 71 -10.58 -8.91 6.74
C SER A 71 -10.55 -7.43 7.13
N ALA A 72 -9.38 -6.79 7.08
CA ALA A 72 -9.22 -5.39 7.45
C ALA A 72 -10.01 -4.47 6.49
N LYS A 73 -10.62 -3.42 7.04
CA LYS A 73 -11.37 -2.45 6.26
C LYS A 73 -10.42 -1.57 5.42
N PRO A 74 -10.59 -1.44 4.10
CA PRO A 74 -9.84 -0.47 3.32
C PRO A 74 -10.31 0.94 3.63
N LEU A 75 -9.38 1.87 3.85
CA LEU A 75 -9.65 3.27 4.14
C LEU A 75 -9.43 4.14 2.91
N GLU A 76 -8.32 3.94 2.21
CA GLU A 76 -7.95 4.72 1.04
C GLU A 76 -7.24 3.89 -0.02
N THR A 77 -7.24 4.40 -1.24
CA THR A 77 -6.52 3.82 -2.37
C THR A 77 -5.70 4.87 -3.09
N SER A 78 -4.72 4.41 -3.87
CA SER A 78 -4.06 5.22 -4.90
C SER A 78 -3.88 4.37 -6.14
N HIS A 79 -4.10 4.95 -7.31
CA HIS A 79 -3.85 4.28 -8.59
C HIS A 79 -3.32 5.29 -9.60
N PHE A 80 -2.13 5.04 -10.12
CA PHE A 80 -1.47 5.94 -11.07
C PHE A 80 -0.43 5.18 -11.88
N GLN A 81 0.04 5.81 -12.95
CA GLN A 81 1.15 5.29 -13.75
C GLN A 81 2.29 6.29 -13.73
N VAL A 82 3.50 5.79 -13.47
CA VAL A 82 4.76 6.49 -13.71
C VAL A 82 5.63 5.62 -14.59
N GLU A 83 6.21 6.20 -15.64
CA GLU A 83 6.94 5.45 -16.66
C GLU A 83 6.10 4.29 -17.24
N ASN A 84 6.66 3.09 -17.33
CA ASN A 84 5.98 1.87 -17.79
C ASN A 84 5.31 1.07 -16.65
N ILE A 85 5.14 1.66 -15.46
CA ILE A 85 4.67 0.95 -14.27
C ILE A 85 3.36 1.54 -13.76
N LYS A 86 2.31 0.72 -13.75
CA LYS A 86 1.08 1.00 -13.01
C LYS A 86 1.29 0.65 -11.54
N TRP A 87 1.08 1.63 -10.68
CA TRP A 87 1.13 1.48 -9.25
C TRP A 87 -0.27 1.54 -8.68
N THR A 88 -0.56 0.59 -7.79
CA THR A 88 -1.79 0.57 -7.02
C THR A 88 -1.45 0.48 -5.55
N TYR A 89 -2.18 1.19 -4.69
CA TYR A 89 -2.07 1.12 -3.24
C TYR A 89 -3.45 0.96 -2.63
N VAL A 90 -3.52 0.20 -1.53
CA VAL A 90 -4.65 0.16 -0.62
C VAL A 90 -4.11 0.29 0.80
N PHE A 91 -4.65 1.25 1.56
CA PHE A 91 -4.35 1.50 2.96
C PHE A 91 -5.48 0.93 3.81
N TYR A 92 -5.16 0.03 4.73
CA TYR A 92 -6.13 -0.68 5.55
C TYR A 92 -6.14 -0.15 6.99
N GLU A 93 -7.30 -0.27 7.63
CA GLU A 93 -7.57 0.24 8.97
C GLU A 93 -6.63 -0.34 10.04
N ASP A 94 -6.19 -1.58 9.92
CA ASP A 94 -5.25 -2.20 10.87
C ASP A 94 -3.82 -1.66 10.77
N GLY A 95 -3.51 -0.84 9.77
CA GLY A 95 -2.18 -0.29 9.51
C GLY A 95 -1.42 -0.97 8.37
N LEU A 96 -2.01 -1.97 7.69
CA LEU A 96 -1.43 -2.61 6.53
C LEU A 96 -1.52 -1.68 5.31
N VAL A 97 -0.44 -1.62 4.54
CA VAL A 97 -0.42 -1.06 3.19
C VAL A 97 -0.08 -2.17 2.22
N VAL A 98 -0.98 -2.38 1.25
CA VAL A 98 -0.74 -3.27 0.11
C VAL A 98 -0.44 -2.42 -1.10
N ASN A 99 0.62 -2.73 -1.82
CA ASN A 99 0.91 -2.09 -3.09
C ASN A 99 1.08 -3.11 -4.22
N VAL A 100 0.60 -2.78 -5.41
CA VAL A 100 0.84 -3.54 -6.63
C VAL A 100 1.74 -2.72 -7.54
N LEU A 101 2.86 -3.32 -7.93
CA LEU A 101 3.72 -2.85 -9.01
C LEU A 101 3.38 -3.71 -10.23
N TYR A 102 2.85 -3.10 -11.28
CA TYR A 102 2.44 -3.80 -12.50
C TYR A 102 3.04 -3.14 -13.74
N THR A 103 4.05 -3.77 -14.34
CA THR A 103 4.64 -3.29 -15.60
C THR A 103 3.69 -3.52 -16.76
N VAL A 104 3.54 -2.49 -17.60
CA VAL A 104 2.64 -2.49 -18.75
C VAL A 104 3.19 -3.37 -19.88
N ASP A 105 4.51 -3.42 -20.04
CA ASP A 105 5.15 -4.42 -20.88
C ASP A 105 5.26 -5.78 -20.16
N ASN A 106 5.23 -6.86 -20.95
CA ASN A 106 5.37 -8.24 -20.44
C ASN A 106 6.83 -8.61 -20.11
N LEU A 107 7.75 -7.65 -20.11
CA LEU A 107 9.18 -7.87 -19.85
C LEU A 107 9.58 -7.45 -18.43
N GLY A 108 8.74 -6.66 -17.75
CA GLY A 108 9.01 -6.14 -16.43
C GLY A 108 8.53 -7.01 -15.26
N LYS A 109 9.01 -6.66 -14.05
CA LYS A 109 8.62 -7.32 -12.80
C LYS A 109 7.19 -6.91 -12.42
N ARG A 110 6.33 -7.87 -12.07
CA ARG A 110 5.03 -7.64 -11.44
C ARG A 110 5.03 -8.21 -10.03
N ALA A 111 4.59 -7.42 -9.04
CA ALA A 111 4.67 -7.85 -7.64
C ALA A 111 3.62 -7.17 -6.75
N VAL A 112 3.23 -7.87 -5.70
CA VAL A 112 2.51 -7.31 -4.55
C VAL A 112 3.49 -7.10 -3.41
N GLY A 113 3.50 -5.91 -2.85
CA GLY A 113 4.22 -5.57 -1.62
C GLY A 113 3.26 -5.43 -0.43
N PHE A 114 3.73 -5.87 0.73
CA PHE A 114 3.09 -5.66 2.02
C PHE A 114 3.98 -4.79 2.87
N LYS A 115 3.41 -3.75 3.48
CA LYS A 115 4.09 -2.89 4.45
C LYS A 115 3.21 -2.76 5.69
N LEU A 116 3.73 -3.21 6.82
CA LEU A 116 3.08 -3.08 8.11
C LEU A 116 3.62 -1.82 8.80
N SER A 117 2.70 -0.97 9.24
CA SER A 117 3.03 0.21 10.04
C SER A 117 3.70 -0.16 11.36
N GLU A 118 4.36 0.81 11.98
CA GLU A 118 4.87 0.63 13.34
C GLU A 118 3.71 0.43 14.33
N GLY A 119 3.87 -0.49 15.29
CA GLY A 119 2.88 -0.75 16.33
C GLY A 119 1.75 -1.73 15.98
N MET A 120 1.55 -2.11 14.71
CA MET A 120 0.54 -3.12 14.37
C MET A 120 1.03 -4.56 14.56
N GLU A 121 0.12 -5.52 14.67
CA GLU A 121 0.46 -6.94 14.57
C GLU A 121 0.55 -7.39 13.10
N VAL A 122 1.10 -8.56 12.83
CA VAL A 122 1.04 -9.14 11.47
C VAL A 122 -0.37 -9.72 11.29
N PRO A 123 -1.12 -9.36 10.23
CA PRO A 123 -2.43 -9.95 9.98
C PRO A 123 -2.36 -11.48 9.94
N ARG A 124 -3.36 -12.15 10.53
CA ARG A 124 -3.41 -13.62 10.62
C ARG A 124 -3.33 -14.29 9.24
N GLU A 125 -3.86 -13.62 8.22
CA GLU A 125 -3.85 -14.08 6.83
C GLU A 125 -2.45 -14.10 6.22
N LEU A 126 -1.50 -13.36 6.82
CA LEU A 126 -0.13 -13.18 6.35
C LEU A 126 0.92 -13.81 7.27
N VAL A 127 0.63 -14.02 8.55
CA VAL A 127 1.62 -14.37 9.58
C VAL A 127 2.39 -15.66 9.30
N GLU A 128 1.73 -16.70 8.79
CA GLU A 128 2.36 -17.97 8.45
C GLU A 128 2.88 -18.00 6.99
N LYS A 129 2.39 -17.10 6.14
CA LYS A 129 2.70 -17.07 4.70
C LYS A 129 3.96 -16.28 4.37
N PHE A 130 4.30 -15.27 5.19
CA PHE A 130 5.35 -14.31 4.87
C PHE A 130 6.31 -14.05 6.02
N LYS A 131 7.60 -13.91 5.67
CA LYS A 131 8.61 -13.33 6.56
C LYS A 131 8.70 -11.84 6.29
N PHE A 132 8.77 -11.05 7.36
CA PHE A 132 8.82 -9.60 7.27
C PHE A 132 10.19 -9.06 7.68
N ALA A 133 10.84 -8.35 6.77
CA ALA A 133 12.07 -7.62 7.06
C ALA A 133 11.75 -6.26 7.69
N ARG A 134 12.60 -5.79 8.60
CA ARG A 134 12.43 -4.47 9.25
C ARG A 134 13.31 -3.44 8.58
N GLN A 135 12.75 -2.25 8.32
CA GLN A 135 13.50 -1.06 7.93
C GLN A 135 13.10 0.12 8.82
N LYS A 136 14.04 1.04 9.08
CA LYS A 136 13.78 2.26 9.85
C LYS A 136 13.53 3.43 8.90
N SER A 137 12.45 4.17 9.14
CA SER A 137 12.10 5.40 8.43
C SER A 137 11.98 6.55 9.43
N LYS A 138 12.43 7.74 9.03
CA LYS A 138 12.20 8.97 9.79
C LYS A 138 10.73 9.37 9.83
N LEU A 139 9.96 9.03 8.79
CA LEU A 139 8.55 9.39 8.67
C LEU A 139 7.63 8.33 9.27
N ALA A 140 8.00 7.05 9.18
CA ALA A 140 7.10 5.93 9.46
C ALA A 140 7.56 5.02 10.62
N GLY A 141 8.59 5.41 11.37
CA GLY A 141 9.18 4.56 12.40
C GLY A 141 9.74 3.25 11.82
N ILE A 142 9.48 2.12 12.45
CA ILE A 142 9.83 0.79 11.94
C ILE A 142 8.75 0.28 10.99
N ILE A 143 9.09 0.19 9.71
CA ILE A 143 8.28 -0.47 8.69
C ILE A 143 8.69 -1.94 8.61
N ARG A 144 7.72 -2.85 8.61
CA ARG A 144 7.96 -4.27 8.31
C ARG A 144 7.45 -4.57 6.91
N GLY A 145 8.35 -4.99 6.02
CA GLY A 145 8.05 -5.24 4.61
C GLY A 145 8.16 -6.70 4.21
N SER A 146 7.28 -7.14 3.31
CA SER A 146 7.39 -8.40 2.58
C SER A 146 6.80 -8.24 1.17
N PHE A 147 6.98 -9.21 0.28
CA PHE A 147 6.41 -9.15 -1.07
C PHE A 147 6.27 -10.54 -1.68
N PHE A 148 5.51 -10.62 -2.78
CA PHE A 148 5.56 -11.75 -3.70
C PHE A 148 5.46 -11.30 -5.16
N VAL A 149 5.96 -12.13 -6.08
CA VAL A 149 5.87 -11.92 -7.52
C VAL A 149 4.55 -12.46 -8.04
N ILE A 150 3.88 -11.67 -8.89
CA ILE A 150 2.64 -12.02 -9.58
C ILE A 150 2.99 -12.91 -10.78
N LYS A 151 2.27 -14.02 -10.94
CA LYS A 151 2.45 -14.99 -12.02
C LYS A 151 1.36 -14.88 -13.09
N GLY A 152 0.15 -14.47 -12.71
CA GLY A 152 -0.99 -14.25 -13.60
C GLY A 152 -0.97 -12.89 -14.31
N GLU A 153 -2.00 -12.66 -15.12
CA GLU A 153 -2.27 -11.38 -15.78
C GLU A 153 -3.60 -10.81 -15.27
N TYR A 154 -3.61 -9.51 -14.97
CA TYR A 154 -4.70 -8.79 -14.30
C TYR A 154 -4.88 -7.38 -14.87
#